data_AF-A0A6M8ENQ0-F1
#
_entry.id   AF-A0A6M8ENQ0-F1
#
_cell.length_a   1.000
_cell.length_b   1.000
_cell.length_c   1.000
_cell.angle_alpha   90.00
_cell.angle_beta   90.00
_cell.angle_gamma   90.00
#
_symmetry.space_group_name_H-M   'P 1'
#
loop_
_entity.id
_entity.type
_entity.pdbx_description
1 polymer ?
#
loop_
_entity_poly.entity_id
_entity_poly.type
_entity_poly.pdbx_seq_one_letter_code
_entity_poly.pdbx_strand_id
1 'polypeptide(L)' 'MDNHNIVIDEWDIKLDKMLSELKTCQEEKSFKSCSDCGEFFECELRKKYVIAVYESMNKGAGGGFEF' A
#
# COMPACT_ATOMS: atom_id res chain seq x y z
N MET A 1 14.56 7.95 26.14
CA MET A 1 14.04 6.67 25.60
C MET A 1 12.59 6.94 25.31
N ASP A 2 12.29 7.40 24.11
CA ASP A 2 10.96 7.89 23.75
C ASP A 2 9.99 6.72 23.71
N ASN A 3 9.08 6.71 24.68
CA ASN A 3 8.04 5.70 24.83
C ASN A 3 6.95 6.01 23.81
N HIS A 4 7.23 5.78 22.52
CA HIS A 4 6.24 5.84 21.46
C HIS A 4 5.24 4.70 21.69
N ASN A 5 4.13 4.99 22.38
CA ASN A 5 2.92 4.22 22.23
C ASN A 5 2.57 4.25 20.73
N ILE A 6 2.74 3.13 20.04
CA ILE A 6 2.34 2.98 18.65
C ILE A 6 0.81 2.98 18.67
N VAL A 7 0.22 4.16 18.53
CA VAL A 7 -1.21 4.28 18.25
C VAL A 7 -1.37 3.89 16.79
N ILE A 8 -1.81 2.65 16.56
CA ILE A 8 -2.14 2.18 15.22
C ILE A 8 -3.40 2.93 14.79
N ASP A 9 -3.29 3.75 13.75
CA ASP A 9 -4.45 4.44 13.18
C ASP A 9 -5.05 3.69 12.00
N GLU A 10 -6.21 4.18 11.54
CA GLU A 10 -6.97 3.58 10.44
C GLU A 10 -6.18 3.49 9.13
N TRP A 11 -5.24 4.41 8.92
CA TRP A 11 -4.42 4.44 7.71
C TRP A 11 -3.36 3.34 7.73
N ASP A 12 -2.77 3.09 8.90
CA ASP A 12 -1.83 1.98 9.08
C ASP A 12 -2.54 0.62 8.95
N ILE A 13 -3.77 0.50 9.44
CA ILE A 13 -4.62 -0.70 9.23
C ILE A 13 -4.95 -0.89 7.74
N LYS A 14 -5.32 0.19 7.03
CA LYS A 14 -5.61 0.16 5.59
C LYS A 14 -4.37 -0.24 4.79
N LEU A 15 -3.20 0.29 5.14
CA LEU A 15 -1.95 -0.05 4.48
C LEU A 15 -1.58 -1.52 4.68
N ASP A 16 -1.68 -2.05 5.91
CA ASP A 16 -1.35 -3.45 6.20
C ASP A 16 -2.26 -4.43 5.43
N LYS A 17 -3.55 -4.12 5.34
CA LYS A 17 -4.50 -4.88 4.52
C LYS A 17 -4.11 -4.87 3.04
N MET A 18 -3.83 -3.70 2.46
CA MET A 18 -3.43 -3.58 1.05
C MET A 18 -2.09 -4.28 0.78
N LEU A 19 -1.15 -4.20 1.71
CA LEU A 19 0.14 -4.90 1.61
C LEU A 19 -0.05 -6.42 1.62
N SER A 20 -0.93 -6.93 2.47
CA SER A 20 -1.26 -8.36 2.51
C SER A 20 -1.88 -8.82 1.19
N GLU A 21 -2.87 -8.10 0.67
CA GLU A 21 -3.50 -8.40 -0.63
C GLU A 21 -2.49 -8.35 -1.79
N LEU A 22 -1.59 -7.34 -1.81
CA LEU A 22 -0.55 -7.21 -2.82
C LEU A 22 0.45 -8.37 -2.79
N LYS A 23 0.86 -8.80 -1.59
CA LYS A 23 1.77 -9.95 -1.42
C LYS A 23 1.12 -11.25 -1.87
N THR A 24 -0.13 -11.49 -1.50
CA THR A 24 -0.87 -12.66 -1.99
C THR A 24 -0.94 -12.67 -3.53
N CYS A 25 -1.24 -11.54 -4.16
CA CYS A 25 -1.23 -11.42 -5.62
C CYS A 25 0.15 -11.71 -6.23
N GLN A 26 1.22 -11.22 -5.60
CA GLN A 26 2.59 -11.50 -6.03
C GLN A 26 2.91 -13.00 -5.93
N GLU A 27 2.56 -13.65 -4.82
CA GLU A 27 2.78 -15.08 -4.61
C GLU A 27 1.99 -15.94 -5.61
N GLU A 28 0.70 -15.63 -5.81
CA GLU A 28 -0.17 -16.33 -6.77
C GLU A 28 0.34 -16.21 -8.21
N LYS A 29 0.86 -15.04 -8.58
CA LYS A 29 1.45 -14.80 -9.91
C LYS A 29 2.94 -15.17 -9.98
N SER A 30 3.53 -15.70 -8.90
CA SER A 30 4.95 -16.03 -8.78
C SER A 30 5.91 -14.87 -9.09
N PHE A 31 5.50 -13.65 -8.74
CA PHE A 31 6.33 -12.45 -8.84
C PHE A 31 6.99 -12.13 -7.50
N LYS A 32 8.23 -11.59 -7.55
CA LYS A 32 8.92 -11.10 -6.34
C LYS A 32 8.60 -9.64 -6.04
N SER A 33 8.10 -8.93 -7.04
CA SER A 33 7.73 -7.53 -7.00
C SER A 33 6.70 -7.26 -8.09
N CYS A 34 5.86 -6.24 -7.91
CA CYS A 34 4.96 -5.81 -8.97
C CYS A 34 5.71 -5.37 -10.23
N SER A 35 6.99 -4.98 -10.16
CA SER A 35 7.80 -4.62 -11.34
C SER A 35 7.91 -5.73 -12.37
N ASP A 36 7.75 -7.00 -11.95
CA ASP A 36 7.79 -8.16 -12.83
C ASP A 36 6.42 -8.41 -13.51
N CYS A 37 5.39 -7.67 -13.09
CA CYS A 37 4.03 -7.79 -13.62
C CYS A 37 3.88 -6.96 -14.90
N GLY A 38 3.44 -7.58 -16.00
CA GLY A 38 3.15 -6.87 -17.26
C GLY A 38 2.04 -5.83 -17.15
N GLU A 39 1.19 -5.92 -16.12
CA GLU A 39 0.13 -4.96 -15.82
C GLU A 39 0.62 -3.83 -14.90
N PHE A 40 1.92 -3.67 -14.62
CA PHE A 40 2.45 -2.77 -13.59
C PHE A 40 1.82 -1.37 -13.56
N PHE A 41 1.65 -0.73 -14.72
CA PHE A 41 1.06 0.60 -14.82
C PHE A 41 -0.46 0.60 -14.68
N GLU A 42 -1.15 -0.46 -15.12
CA GLU A 42 -2.62 -0.58 -15.11
C GLU A 42 -3.17 -1.45 -13.97
N CYS A 43 -2.30 -1.94 -13.08
CA CYS A 43 -2.70 -2.84 -12.01
C CYS A 43 -3.42 -2.05 -10.91
N GLU A 44 -4.74 -2.16 -10.89
CA GLU A 44 -5.61 -1.50 -9.90
C GLU A 44 -5.24 -1.83 -8.46
N LEU A 45 -4.84 -3.08 -8.17
CA LEU A 45 -4.39 -3.47 -6.82
C LEU A 45 -3.12 -2.71 -6.42
N ARG A 46 -2.15 -2.57 -7.36
CA ARG A 46 -0.94 -1.78 -7.13
C ARG A 46 -1.27 -0.30 -6.93
N LYS A 47 -2.14 0.29 -7.77
CA LYS A 47 -2.57 1.69 -7.63
C LYS A 47 -3.20 1.94 -6.25
N LYS A 48 -4.10 1.06 -5.80
CA LYS A 48 -4.72 1.12 -4.46
C LYS A 48 -3.69 1.02 -3.33
N TYR A 49 -2.70 0.13 -3.45
CA TYR A 49 -1.61 0.03 -2.48
C TYR A 49 -0.80 1.34 -2.42
N VAL A 50 -0.45 1.92 -3.56
CA VAL A 50 0.26 3.21 -3.62
C VAL A 50 -0.54 4.32 -2.93
N ILE A 51 -1.85 4.41 -3.19
CA ILE A 51 -2.74 5.36 -2.52
C ILE A 51 -2.72 5.15 -1.00
N ALA A 52 -2.84 3.90 -0.53
CA ALA A 52 -2.83 3.59 0.90
C ALA A 52 -1.50 3.95 1.58
N VAL A 53 -0.37 3.84 0.88
CA VAL A 53 0.95 4.32 1.37
C VAL A 53 0.91 5.83 1.58
N TYR A 54 0.45 6.59 0.58
CA TYR A 54 0.38 8.06 0.69
C TYR A 54 -0.59 8.51 1.78
N GLU A 55 -1.73 7.85 1.90
CA GLU A 55 -2.70 8.14 2.96
C GLU A 55 -2.14 7.83 4.35
N SER A 56 -1.39 6.73 4.55
CA SER A 56 -0.71 6.42 5.83
C SER A 56 0.38 7.44 6.16
N MET A 57 1.15 7.89 5.17
CA MET A 57 2.19 8.91 5.37
C MET A 57 1.62 10.29 5.73
N ASN A 58 0.52 10.68 5.10
CA ASN A 58 -0.10 12.00 5.29
C ASN A 58 -1.31 11.98 6.22
N LYS A 59 -1.61 10.83 6.85
CA LYS A 59 -2.79 10.59 7.70
C LYS A 59 -4.10 11.08 7.06
N GLY A 60 -4.26 10.76 5.78
CA GLY A 60 -5.42 11.13 4.98
C GLY A 60 -5.47 12.58 4.51
N ALA A 61 -4.47 13.41 4.84
CA ALA A 61 -4.35 14.75 4.26
C ALA A 61 -4.01 14.61 2.76
N GLY A 62 -5.05 14.62 1.93
CA GLY A 62 -4.95 14.43 0.49
C GLY A 62 -4.02 15.46 -0.14
N GLY A 63 -2.93 14.99 -0.74
CA GLY A 63 -2.14 15.72 -1.72
C GLY A 63 -2.47 15.20 -3.11
N GLY A 64 -2.71 16.09 -4.07
CA GLY A 64 -3.25 15.78 -5.40
C GLY A 64 -2.40 14.82 -6.24
N PHE A 65 -2.56 13.53 -5.99
CA PHE A 65 -2.04 12.45 -6.81
C PHE A 65 -3.22 11.76 -7.51
N GLU A 66 -3.28 11.91 -8.83
CA GLU A 66 -4.14 11.16 -9.73
C GLU A 66 -3.27 10.13 -10.46
N PHE A 67 -3.67 8.85 -10.46
CA PHE A 67 -2.95 7.71 -11.07
C PHE A 67 -3.80 7.05 -12.15
#